data_AF-A0A1M5WEJ9-F1
#
_entry.id   AF-A0A1M5WEJ9-F1
#
_cell.length_a   1.000
_cell.length_b   1.000
_cell.length_c   1.000
_cell.angle_alpha   90.00
_cell.angle_beta   90.00
_cell.angle_gamma   90.00
#
_symmetry.space_group_name_H-M   'P 1'
#
loop_
_entity.id
_entity.type
_entity.pdbx_description
1 polymer ?
#
loop_
_entity_poly.entity_id
_entity_poly.type
_entity_poly.pdbx_seq_one_letter_code
_entity_poly.pdbx_strand_id
1 'polypeptide(L)'
;MDIFEDYRLEKSYDSYILHLYVNENSTEFSLEFLEEYKNKDKKLNQSINEYIKEKFPDIKINTVKILLGSVLVGSIALAGGMSPVEAKAETVASTSTPLIHTVESGDSLWVISQKYNVSINDIKSYNNITNNNIFIGQSLYITEPTIEELSNLNYEIYTVQTQDTLWKISQKYSTTVDEIKALNNLTFDTSSVGQNLKIKEISSENTALQVKNTTHTVSSGDTLWNISQKYKVTMDKIKTQNNLTTDYLSIGQKLIIPSTSENSKISTETSDAINEWPAITYIVQAGDTVSGISNVFNVAVNDILKYNYMTADQWLDAGDKIAISDYAPREYTVFANEFSRIQNTGELVDWYLEGQYLIKRWDTLKILDVETGKTFTVRMMGGYNHSDVEPVTSKDTQIMKELFPTWQWSPRAVVIHKDGMNIAASFSGMPHGASTIYSNDVSGHFDLYLQNSKPHSSTASSEYVQQHYDSILKATGK
;
A
#
# COMPACT_ATOMS: atom_id res chain seq x y z
N MET A 1 -51.23 -27.09 9.35
CA MET A 1 -50.35 -27.21 8.17
C MET A 1 -48.96 -27.02 8.73
N ASP A 2 -48.12 -28.06 8.70
CA ASP A 2 -46.75 -27.95 9.17
C ASP A 2 -46.02 -26.96 8.26
N ILE A 3 -45.69 -25.79 8.82
CA ILE A 3 -45.03 -24.68 8.10
C ILE A 3 -43.60 -25.07 7.72
N PHE A 4 -43.03 -26.04 8.45
CA PHE A 4 -41.66 -26.50 8.30
C PHE A 4 -41.65 -27.93 7.78
N GLU A 5 -40.96 -28.17 6.67
CA GLU A 5 -40.82 -29.52 6.09
C GLU A 5 -39.68 -30.29 6.71
N ASP A 6 -38.63 -29.58 7.11
CA ASP A 6 -37.41 -30.19 7.64
C ASP A 6 -36.79 -29.32 8.73
N TYR A 7 -35.92 -29.92 9.52
CA TYR A 7 -35.16 -29.22 10.54
C TYR A 7 -33.75 -29.77 10.71
N ARG A 8 -32.85 -28.90 11.21
CA ARG A 8 -31.52 -29.31 11.64
C ARG A 8 -31.20 -28.70 12.99
N LEU A 9 -30.81 -29.53 13.95
CA LEU A 9 -30.30 -29.09 15.24
C LEU A 9 -28.78 -28.97 15.21
N GLU A 10 -28.28 -27.82 15.67
CA GLU A 10 -26.86 -27.55 15.79
C GLU A 10 -26.56 -27.28 17.27
N LYS A 11 -25.73 -28.12 17.90
CA LYS A 11 -25.40 -28.00 19.32
C LYS A 11 -24.56 -26.75 19.56
N SER A 12 -24.94 -25.94 20.54
CA SER A 12 -24.27 -24.70 20.95
C SER A 12 -24.10 -24.68 22.47
N TYR A 13 -22.88 -24.99 22.94
CA TYR A 13 -22.52 -25.10 24.37
C TYR A 13 -23.47 -26.01 25.18
N ASP A 14 -24.43 -25.42 25.91
CA ASP A 14 -25.41 -26.09 26.77
C ASP A 14 -26.83 -26.11 26.15
N SER A 15 -26.95 -25.68 24.90
CA SER A 15 -28.20 -25.49 24.19
C SER A 15 -28.06 -25.86 22.70
N TYR A 16 -29.09 -25.59 21.90
CA TYR A 16 -29.13 -25.89 20.48
C TYR A 16 -29.66 -24.70 19.67
N ILE A 17 -29.12 -24.53 18.47
CA ILE A 17 -29.67 -23.69 17.41
C ILE A 17 -30.52 -24.59 16.51
N LEU A 18 -31.79 -24.22 16.35
CA LEU A 18 -32.72 -24.95 15.49
C LEU A 18 -32.84 -24.26 14.13
N HIS A 19 -32.45 -24.96 13.06
CA HIS A 19 -32.67 -24.53 11.68
C HIS A 19 -33.99 -25.14 11.21
N LEU A 20 -34.93 -24.31 10.76
CA LEU A 20 -36.24 -24.74 10.25
C LEU A 20 -36.37 -24.39 8.77
N TYR A 21 -36.70 -25.38 7.94
CA TYR A 21 -36.81 -25.24 6.49
C TYR A 21 -38.27 -25.14 6.08
N VAL A 22 -38.64 -24.06 5.36
CA VAL A 22 -40.03 -23.76 4.96
C VAL A 22 -40.36 -24.41 3.62
N ASN A 23 -41.58 -24.94 3.48
CA ASN A 23 -42.08 -25.62 2.27
C ASN A 23 -42.17 -24.69 1.05
N GLU A 24 -41.58 -25.09 -0.09
CA GLU A 24 -41.64 -24.33 -1.35
C GLU A 24 -43.04 -24.29 -2.00
N ASN A 25 -43.94 -25.23 -1.71
CA ASN A 25 -45.31 -25.27 -2.21
C ASN A 25 -46.29 -24.34 -1.45
N SER A 26 -45.79 -23.55 -0.50
CA SER A 26 -46.54 -22.42 0.09
C SER A 26 -46.30 -21.13 -0.73
N THR A 27 -46.28 -21.28 -2.06
CA THR A 27 -45.72 -20.35 -3.06
C THR A 27 -46.59 -19.12 -3.36
N GLU A 28 -47.52 -18.77 -2.48
CA GLU A 28 -48.31 -17.53 -2.60
C GLU A 28 -47.81 -16.42 -1.65
N PHE A 29 -46.74 -16.64 -0.89
CA PHE A 29 -46.31 -15.73 0.20
C PHE A 29 -44.98 -14.99 -0.01
N SER A 30 -44.35 -15.10 -1.18
CA SER A 30 -43.10 -14.39 -1.45
C SER A 30 -43.31 -12.93 -1.92
N LEU A 31 -44.53 -12.59 -2.36
CA LEU A 31 -44.87 -11.23 -2.84
C LEU A 31 -45.69 -10.41 -1.84
N GLU A 32 -46.32 -11.03 -0.84
CA GLU A 32 -47.07 -10.35 0.24
C GLU A 32 -46.19 -10.01 1.48
N PHE A 33 -44.91 -10.39 1.47
CA PHE A 33 -44.01 -10.22 2.61
C PHE A 33 -43.48 -8.77 2.79
N LEU A 34 -43.77 -7.88 1.85
CA LEU A 34 -43.26 -6.50 1.87
C LEU A 34 -44.32 -5.42 2.17
N GLU A 35 -45.63 -5.70 2.11
CA GLU A 35 -46.65 -4.64 2.28
C GLU A 35 -47.69 -4.84 3.40
N GLU A 36 -47.85 -6.01 4.01
CA GLU A 36 -48.89 -6.17 5.06
C GLU A 36 -48.43 -6.83 6.37
N TYR A 37 -47.31 -6.36 6.95
CA TYR A 37 -46.91 -6.75 8.31
C TYR A 37 -46.59 -5.54 9.19
N LYS A 38 -47.64 -4.85 9.64
CA LYS A 38 -47.59 -3.98 10.82
C LYS A 38 -48.28 -4.58 12.06
N ASN A 39 -48.81 -5.81 12.01
CA ASN A 39 -49.60 -6.36 13.13
C ASN A 39 -49.57 -7.90 13.36
N LYS A 40 -48.62 -8.68 12.80
CA LYS A 40 -48.63 -10.16 12.93
C LYS A 40 -47.32 -10.84 13.40
N ASP A 41 -46.31 -10.11 13.89
CA ASP A 41 -45.07 -10.72 14.44
C ASP A 41 -45.30 -11.68 15.63
N LYS A 42 -46.48 -11.61 16.27
CA LYS A 42 -46.86 -12.53 17.34
C LYS A 42 -47.22 -13.95 16.87
N LYS A 43 -47.70 -14.14 15.63
CA LYS A 43 -48.17 -15.46 15.17
C LYS A 43 -47.04 -16.41 14.79
N LEU A 44 -46.01 -15.92 14.11
CA LEU A 44 -44.86 -16.75 13.70
C LEU A 44 -44.05 -17.22 14.92
N ASN A 45 -43.74 -16.29 15.84
CA ASN A 45 -43.05 -16.60 17.09
C ASN A 45 -43.85 -17.61 17.94
N GLN A 46 -45.17 -17.51 17.95
CA GLN A 46 -46.03 -18.48 18.63
C GLN A 46 -45.94 -19.87 17.99
N SER A 47 -46.07 -19.96 16.65
CA SER A 47 -45.96 -21.25 15.94
C SER A 47 -44.59 -21.90 16.09
N ILE A 48 -43.51 -21.12 16.13
CA ILE A 48 -42.15 -21.63 16.38
C ILE A 48 -42.01 -22.15 17.81
N ASN A 49 -42.53 -21.44 18.80
CA ASN A 49 -42.50 -21.89 20.19
C ASN A 49 -43.36 -23.15 20.41
N GLU A 50 -44.50 -23.27 19.74
CA GLU A 50 -45.34 -24.46 19.75
C GLU A 50 -44.63 -25.65 19.09
N TYR A 51 -44.01 -25.45 17.92
CA TYR A 51 -43.22 -26.46 17.22
C TYR A 51 -42.04 -26.97 18.07
N ILE A 52 -41.34 -26.07 18.76
CA ILE A 52 -40.24 -26.43 19.67
C ILE A 52 -40.73 -27.25 20.85
N LYS A 53 -41.84 -26.84 21.49
CA LYS A 53 -42.43 -27.59 22.60
C LYS A 53 -42.90 -28.98 22.19
N GLU A 54 -43.42 -29.14 20.97
CA GLU A 54 -43.89 -30.43 20.47
C GLU A 54 -42.73 -31.35 20.07
N LYS A 55 -41.77 -30.87 19.29
CA LYS A 55 -40.72 -31.71 18.69
C LYS A 55 -39.45 -31.82 19.53
N PHE A 56 -39.18 -30.84 20.38
CA PHE A 56 -37.95 -30.74 21.16
C PHE A 56 -38.20 -30.38 22.65
N PRO A 57 -39.11 -31.10 23.35
CA PRO A 57 -39.53 -30.73 24.70
C PRO A 57 -38.40 -30.73 25.73
N ASP A 58 -37.40 -31.60 25.57
CA ASP A 58 -36.28 -31.78 26.51
C ASP A 58 -34.96 -31.14 26.03
N ILE A 59 -35.01 -30.37 24.94
CA ILE A 59 -33.83 -29.76 24.35
C ILE A 59 -33.91 -28.24 24.53
N LYS A 60 -32.89 -27.67 25.17
CA LYS A 60 -32.77 -26.22 25.37
C LYS A 60 -32.43 -25.56 24.03
N ILE A 61 -33.40 -24.91 23.38
CA ILE A 61 -33.20 -24.18 22.12
C ILE A 61 -33.16 -22.69 22.40
N ASN A 62 -32.03 -22.04 22.10
CA ASN A 62 -31.83 -20.62 22.40
C ASN A 62 -32.02 -19.71 21.16
N THR A 63 -31.91 -20.28 19.97
CA THR A 63 -31.94 -19.55 18.70
C THR A 63 -32.60 -20.40 17.64
N VAL A 64 -33.47 -19.80 16.84
CA VAL A 64 -34.13 -20.43 15.69
C VAL A 64 -33.76 -19.68 14.43
N LYS A 65 -33.27 -20.38 13.42
CA LYS A 65 -32.97 -19.86 12.08
C LYS A 65 -34.01 -20.41 11.11
N ILE A 66 -34.62 -19.54 10.32
CA ILE A 66 -35.64 -19.91 9.32
C ILE A 66 -35.00 -19.83 7.95
N LEU A 67 -35.01 -20.95 7.22
CA LEU A 67 -34.40 -21.07 5.90
C LEU A 67 -35.47 -21.38 4.84
N LEU A 68 -35.30 -20.78 3.67
CA LEU A 68 -36.02 -21.16 2.45
C LEU A 68 -34.95 -21.66 1.46
N GLY A 69 -34.92 -22.99 1.24
CA GLY A 69 -33.79 -23.64 0.58
C GLY A 69 -32.48 -23.39 1.34
N SER A 70 -31.49 -22.76 0.68
CA SER A 70 -30.18 -22.41 1.26
C SER A 70 -30.11 -20.98 1.84
N VAL A 71 -31.17 -20.18 1.72
CA VAL A 71 -31.16 -18.77 2.11
C VAL A 71 -31.71 -18.61 3.53
N LEU A 72 -30.95 -17.91 4.39
CA LEU A 72 -31.41 -17.52 5.71
C LEU A 72 -32.39 -16.34 5.59
N VAL A 73 -33.65 -16.57 5.94
CA VAL A 73 -34.73 -15.57 5.81
C VAL A 73 -34.99 -14.86 7.14
N GLY A 74 -34.67 -15.48 8.28
CA GLY A 74 -34.81 -14.84 9.59
C GLY A 74 -34.12 -15.60 10.72
N SER A 75 -33.82 -14.90 11.81
CA SER A 75 -33.27 -15.48 13.04
C SER A 75 -33.97 -14.91 14.26
N ILE A 76 -34.42 -15.77 15.16
CA ILE A 76 -35.13 -15.40 16.39
C ILE A 76 -34.37 -15.95 17.58
N ALA A 77 -33.93 -15.07 18.47
CA ALA A 77 -33.39 -15.45 19.77
C ALA A 77 -34.54 -15.69 20.75
N LEU A 78 -34.60 -16.90 21.31
CA LEU A 78 -35.59 -17.27 22.31
C LEU A 78 -35.00 -16.92 23.68
N ALA A 79 -35.37 -15.75 24.19
CA ALA A 79 -34.94 -15.27 25.50
C ALA A 79 -35.48 -16.19 26.62
N GLY A 80 -34.71 -17.21 26.98
CA GLY A 80 -34.89 -18.03 28.18
C GLY A 80 -33.72 -17.81 29.12
N GLY A 81 -33.99 -17.16 30.25
CA GLY A 81 -33.00 -16.44 31.06
C GLY A 81 -31.96 -17.26 31.79
N MET A 82 -30.80 -16.63 32.01
CA MET A 82 -29.89 -16.87 33.12
C MET A 82 -29.34 -15.51 33.59
N SER A 83 -29.64 -15.13 34.84
CA SER A 83 -28.83 -14.19 35.60
C SER A 83 -27.46 -14.81 35.88
N PRO A 84 -26.39 -14.01 36.04
CA PRO A 84 -25.03 -14.50 36.15
C PRO A 84 -24.86 -15.25 37.48
N VAL A 85 -24.34 -16.48 37.42
CA VAL A 85 -23.86 -17.22 38.58
C VAL A 85 -22.34 -17.06 38.62
N GLU A 86 -21.84 -16.51 39.72
CA GLU A 86 -20.42 -16.48 40.07
C GLU A 86 -19.93 -17.92 40.26
N ALA A 87 -19.03 -18.35 39.38
CA ALA A 87 -18.23 -19.56 39.58
C ALA A 87 -16.78 -19.15 39.87
N LYS A 88 -16.34 -19.43 41.09
CA LYS A 88 -14.98 -19.25 41.57
C LYS A 88 -14.12 -20.42 41.07
N ALA A 89 -13.12 -20.15 40.23
CA ALA A 89 -12.13 -21.14 39.82
C ALA A 89 -10.75 -20.78 40.39
N GLU A 90 -10.14 -21.75 41.07
CA GLU A 90 -8.74 -21.71 41.52
C GLU A 90 -7.80 -21.74 40.31
N THR A 91 -6.85 -20.81 40.30
CA THR A 91 -5.81 -20.67 39.28
C THR A 91 -4.70 -21.68 39.51
N VAL A 92 -4.52 -22.62 38.58
CA VAL A 92 -3.25 -23.32 38.40
C VAL A 92 -2.62 -22.75 37.13
N ALA A 93 -1.62 -21.88 37.31
CA ALA A 93 -0.88 -21.26 36.22
C ALA A 93 -0.08 -22.33 35.46
N SER A 94 -0.44 -22.56 34.21
CA SER A 94 0.41 -23.24 33.23
C SER A 94 0.80 -22.20 32.18
N THR A 95 2.08 -21.86 32.13
CA THR A 95 2.66 -20.93 31.16
C THR A 95 2.72 -21.60 29.78
N SER A 96 1.65 -21.51 29.00
CA SER A 96 1.70 -21.82 27.56
C SER A 96 2.01 -20.53 26.79
N THR A 97 3.02 -20.57 25.95
CA THR A 97 3.27 -19.51 24.96
C THR A 97 2.04 -19.33 24.07
N PRO A 98 1.64 -18.08 23.76
CA PRO A 98 0.42 -17.83 23.03
C PRO A 98 0.50 -18.44 21.63
N LEU A 99 -0.50 -19.23 21.26
CA LEU A 99 -0.61 -19.84 19.94
C LEU A 99 -1.05 -18.76 18.94
N ILE A 100 -0.31 -18.60 17.84
CA ILE A 100 -0.57 -17.61 16.80
C ILE A 100 -0.80 -18.34 15.47
N HIS A 101 -1.82 -17.92 14.73
CA HIS A 101 -2.14 -18.43 13.39
C HIS A 101 -2.10 -17.31 12.36
N THR A 102 -1.35 -17.50 11.28
CA THR A 102 -1.34 -16.58 10.13
C THR A 102 -2.40 -17.01 9.12
N VAL A 103 -3.31 -16.10 8.78
CA VAL A 103 -4.45 -16.33 7.89
C VAL A 103 -3.98 -16.65 6.46
N GLU A 104 -4.46 -17.74 5.88
CA GLU A 104 -4.12 -18.21 4.53
C GLU A 104 -5.31 -18.04 3.55
N SER A 105 -5.06 -18.26 2.26
CA SER A 105 -6.11 -18.18 1.23
C SER A 105 -7.21 -19.23 1.47
N GLY A 106 -8.43 -18.77 1.69
CA GLY A 106 -9.59 -19.60 1.99
C GLY A 106 -9.98 -19.64 3.47
N ASP A 107 -9.19 -19.01 4.35
CA ASP A 107 -9.53 -18.90 5.76
C ASP A 107 -10.67 -17.92 6.03
N SER A 108 -11.45 -18.24 7.07
CA SER A 108 -12.41 -17.35 7.72
C SER A 108 -12.30 -17.54 9.22
N LEU A 109 -12.77 -16.58 10.03
CA LEU A 109 -12.80 -16.76 11.49
C LEU A 109 -13.51 -18.05 11.90
N TRP A 110 -14.51 -18.47 11.12
CA TRP A 110 -15.20 -19.73 11.32
C TRP A 110 -14.28 -20.95 11.05
N VAL A 111 -13.59 -20.99 9.91
CA VAL A 111 -12.63 -22.08 9.57
C VAL A 111 -11.53 -22.17 10.64
N ILE A 112 -10.99 -21.03 11.06
CA ILE A 112 -9.92 -20.94 12.07
C ILE A 112 -10.44 -21.34 13.45
N SER A 113 -11.62 -20.88 13.84
CA SER A 113 -12.29 -21.28 15.09
C SER A 113 -12.48 -22.79 15.18
N GLN A 114 -12.93 -23.44 14.09
CA GLN A 114 -13.06 -24.89 14.03
C GLN A 114 -11.70 -25.61 14.08
N LYS A 115 -10.69 -25.09 13.35
CA LYS A 115 -9.34 -25.67 13.28
C LYS A 115 -8.66 -25.72 14.64
N TYR A 116 -8.81 -24.66 15.44
CA TYR A 116 -8.12 -24.52 16.71
C TYR A 116 -9.01 -24.77 17.94
N ASN A 117 -10.28 -25.13 17.72
CA ASN A 117 -11.25 -25.38 18.78
C ASN A 117 -11.35 -24.23 19.80
N VAL A 118 -11.35 -23.00 19.30
CA VAL A 118 -11.52 -21.75 20.06
C VAL A 118 -12.71 -21.00 19.47
N SER A 119 -13.51 -20.31 20.27
CA SER A 119 -14.68 -19.63 19.71
C SER A 119 -14.28 -18.45 18.82
N ILE A 120 -15.10 -18.13 17.80
CA ILE A 120 -14.91 -16.92 17.00
C ILE A 120 -14.85 -15.68 17.89
N ASN A 121 -15.66 -15.63 18.95
CA ASN A 121 -15.69 -14.51 19.88
C ASN A 121 -14.41 -14.43 20.72
N ASP A 122 -13.80 -15.55 21.05
CA ASP A 122 -12.51 -15.59 21.77
C ASP A 122 -11.37 -15.21 20.85
N ILE A 123 -11.33 -15.72 19.60
CA ILE A 123 -10.38 -15.20 18.60
C ILE A 123 -10.58 -13.69 18.44
N LYS A 124 -11.83 -13.22 18.35
CA LYS A 124 -12.14 -11.80 18.24
C LYS A 124 -11.74 -11.02 19.48
N SER A 125 -11.89 -11.57 20.69
CA SER A 125 -11.55 -10.88 21.94
C SER A 125 -10.04 -10.84 22.13
N TYR A 126 -9.32 -11.93 21.87
CA TYR A 126 -7.86 -12.00 21.93
C TYR A 126 -7.19 -11.07 20.92
N ASN A 127 -7.85 -10.82 19.78
CA ASN A 127 -7.34 -10.00 18.68
C ASN A 127 -8.04 -8.64 18.52
N ASN A 128 -8.95 -8.29 19.45
CA ASN A 128 -9.77 -7.07 19.40
C ASN A 128 -10.49 -6.82 18.05
N ILE A 129 -10.98 -7.88 17.38
CA ILE A 129 -11.69 -7.82 16.11
C ILE A 129 -13.18 -7.62 16.38
N THR A 130 -13.79 -6.58 15.80
CA THR A 130 -15.22 -6.26 16.04
C THR A 130 -16.16 -6.92 15.03
N ASN A 131 -15.70 -7.19 13.80
CA ASN A 131 -16.47 -7.86 12.73
C ASN A 131 -15.89 -9.26 12.42
N ASN A 132 -16.27 -9.89 11.31
CA ASN A 132 -15.79 -11.23 10.95
C ASN A 132 -14.77 -11.22 9.80
N ASN A 133 -14.33 -10.03 9.37
CA ASN A 133 -13.40 -9.89 8.27
C ASN A 133 -11.98 -10.17 8.78
N ILE A 134 -11.29 -11.03 8.06
CA ILE A 134 -9.87 -11.32 8.25
C ILE A 134 -9.18 -11.31 6.89
N PHE A 135 -7.90 -11.00 6.87
CA PHE A 135 -7.13 -10.81 5.64
C PHE A 135 -5.98 -11.80 5.56
N ILE A 136 -5.71 -12.29 4.35
CA ILE A 136 -4.58 -13.20 4.10
C ILE A 136 -3.28 -12.52 4.59
N GLY A 137 -2.49 -13.23 5.39
CA GLY A 137 -1.27 -12.74 6.03
C GLY A 137 -1.45 -12.15 7.44
N GLN A 138 -2.68 -11.93 7.90
CA GLN A 138 -2.97 -11.46 9.26
C GLN A 138 -2.59 -12.52 10.30
N SER A 139 -1.83 -12.16 11.35
CA SER A 139 -1.58 -13.05 12.49
C SER A 139 -2.64 -12.89 13.58
N LEU A 140 -3.23 -13.99 14.02
CA LEU A 140 -4.28 -14.07 15.03
C LEU A 140 -3.82 -14.86 16.25
N TYR A 141 -3.91 -14.27 17.43
CA TYR A 141 -3.85 -14.95 18.72
C TYR A 141 -5.02 -15.93 18.83
N ILE A 142 -4.69 -17.21 18.93
CA ILE A 142 -5.64 -18.30 19.06
C ILE A 142 -5.89 -18.65 20.53
N THR A 143 -4.97 -18.28 21.42
CA THR A 143 -5.12 -18.41 22.87
C THR A 143 -4.96 -17.06 23.54
N GLU A 144 -5.58 -16.89 24.71
CA GLU A 144 -5.50 -15.66 25.49
C GLU A 144 -4.03 -15.31 25.83
N PRO A 145 -3.55 -14.11 25.50
CA PRO A 145 -2.18 -13.71 25.81
C PRO A 145 -2.01 -13.47 27.32
N THR A 146 -1.02 -14.10 27.94
CA THR A 146 -0.74 -13.96 29.38
C THR A 146 0.01 -12.66 29.71
N ILE A 147 -0.39 -12.01 30.82
CA ILE A 147 -0.03 -10.63 31.20
C ILE A 147 1.40 -10.50 31.77
N GLU A 148 2.09 -11.60 32.08
CA GLU A 148 3.35 -11.57 32.85
C GLU A 148 4.61 -11.12 32.07
N GLU A 149 4.58 -10.99 30.74
CA GLU A 149 5.75 -10.55 29.95
C GLU A 149 5.73 -9.05 29.55
N LEU A 150 4.70 -8.29 29.96
CA LEU A 150 4.52 -6.87 29.59
C LEU A 150 5.01 -5.85 30.65
N SER A 151 5.60 -6.27 31.77
CA SER A 151 5.81 -5.40 32.95
C SER A 151 7.16 -4.69 33.06
N ASN A 152 7.95 -4.54 31.99
CA ASN A 152 9.24 -3.81 32.02
C ASN A 152 9.35 -2.64 31.02
N LEU A 153 8.25 -1.95 30.71
CA LEU A 153 8.25 -0.74 29.89
C LEU A 153 7.61 0.43 30.65
N ASN A 154 8.35 1.54 30.79
CA ASN A 154 7.79 2.80 31.30
C ASN A 154 6.92 3.42 30.19
N TYR A 155 5.65 3.69 30.48
CA TYR A 155 4.72 4.29 29.51
C TYR A 155 3.79 5.33 30.17
N GLU A 156 3.42 6.35 29.41
CA GLU A 156 2.39 7.35 29.75
C GLU A 156 1.05 6.95 29.10
N ILE A 157 -0.09 7.30 29.70
CA ILE A 157 -1.42 7.10 29.11
C ILE A 157 -1.90 8.42 28.49
N TYR A 158 -2.07 8.44 27.17
CA TYR A 158 -2.58 9.57 26.42
C TYR A 158 -4.02 9.34 25.94
N THR A 159 -4.95 10.24 26.30
CA THR A 159 -6.33 10.21 25.80
C THR A 159 -6.44 10.93 24.47
N VAL A 160 -6.78 10.19 23.41
CA VAL A 160 -6.96 10.67 22.03
C VAL A 160 -8.01 11.78 21.99
N GLN A 161 -7.62 12.98 21.57
CA GLN A 161 -8.48 14.15 21.44
C GLN A 161 -9.15 14.22 20.07
N THR A 162 -10.10 15.14 19.91
CA THR A 162 -10.78 15.35 18.63
C THR A 162 -9.75 15.75 17.56
N GLN A 163 -9.73 15.04 16.43
CA GLN A 163 -8.77 15.18 15.32
C GLN A 163 -7.36 14.59 15.56
N ASP A 164 -7.14 13.83 16.63
CA ASP A 164 -5.89 13.07 16.80
C ASP A 164 -5.82 11.87 15.83
N THR A 165 -4.59 11.54 15.41
CA THR A 165 -4.26 10.31 14.67
C THR A 165 -3.07 9.65 15.35
N LEU A 166 -2.87 8.34 15.18
CA LEU A 166 -1.71 7.64 15.76
C LEU A 166 -0.39 8.26 15.33
N TRP A 167 -0.35 8.80 14.11
CA TRP A 167 0.78 9.57 13.60
C TRP A 167 1.01 10.88 14.37
N LYS A 168 -0.03 11.68 14.63
CA LYS A 168 0.14 12.91 15.45
C LYS A 168 0.65 12.60 16.85
N ILE A 169 0.19 11.48 17.41
CA ILE A 169 0.58 11.03 18.75
C ILE A 169 2.01 10.49 18.73
N SER A 170 2.41 9.75 17.69
CA SER A 170 3.79 9.26 17.54
C SER A 170 4.79 10.40 17.45
N GLN A 171 4.48 11.42 16.65
CA GLN A 171 5.33 12.61 16.52
C GLN A 171 5.42 13.41 17.83
N LYS A 172 4.29 13.57 18.56
CA LYS A 172 4.27 14.29 19.83
C LYS A 172 5.17 13.64 20.89
N TYR A 173 5.24 12.32 20.88
CA TYR A 173 5.99 11.54 21.88
C TYR A 173 7.30 10.96 21.33
N SER A 174 7.74 11.43 20.16
CA SER A 174 9.00 11.02 19.51
C SER A 174 9.16 9.50 19.34
N THR A 175 8.06 8.78 19.13
CA THR A 175 8.00 7.32 18.90
C THR A 175 7.42 7.06 17.49
N THR A 176 7.30 5.81 17.05
CA THR A 176 6.69 5.50 15.75
C THR A 176 5.22 5.08 15.87
N VAL A 177 4.48 5.20 14.77
CA VAL A 177 3.09 4.71 14.69
C VAL A 177 3.05 3.20 14.97
N ASP A 178 4.01 2.45 14.46
CA ASP A 178 4.10 1.01 14.69
C ASP A 178 4.46 0.66 16.12
N GLU A 179 5.30 1.45 16.79
CA GLU A 179 5.58 1.28 18.22
C GLU A 179 4.35 1.58 19.07
N ILE A 180 3.58 2.63 18.74
CA ILE A 180 2.29 2.91 19.40
C ILE A 180 1.29 1.80 19.11
N LYS A 181 1.19 1.32 17.86
CA LYS A 181 0.27 0.24 17.48
C LYS A 181 0.64 -1.06 18.16
N ALA A 182 1.92 -1.40 18.23
CA ALA A 182 2.41 -2.57 18.95
C ALA A 182 2.15 -2.45 20.46
N LEU A 183 2.39 -1.29 21.07
CA LEU A 183 2.19 -1.06 22.50
C LEU A 183 0.70 -1.01 22.91
N ASN A 184 -0.18 -0.69 21.96
CA ASN A 184 -1.63 -0.55 22.16
C ASN A 184 -2.48 -1.62 21.46
N ASN A 185 -1.84 -2.60 20.83
CA ASN A 185 -2.49 -3.68 20.07
C ASN A 185 -3.49 -3.13 19.01
N LEU A 186 -3.10 -2.11 18.27
CA LEU A 186 -3.92 -1.46 17.23
C LEU A 186 -3.61 -2.03 15.85
N THR A 187 -4.66 -2.33 15.07
CA THR A 187 -4.56 -2.96 13.74
C THR A 187 -4.69 -1.99 12.57
N PHE A 188 -5.08 -0.74 12.83
CA PHE A 188 -5.23 0.33 11.84
C PHE A 188 -4.68 1.66 12.39
N ASP A 189 -4.38 2.60 11.49
CA ASP A 189 -3.81 3.91 11.86
C ASP A 189 -4.85 4.88 12.45
N THR A 190 -6.10 4.42 12.55
CA THR A 190 -7.23 5.19 13.06
C THR A 190 -7.40 4.99 14.57
N SER A 191 -7.18 6.05 15.34
CA SER A 191 -7.56 6.14 16.75
C SER A 191 -8.95 6.76 16.91
N SER A 192 -9.77 6.24 17.81
CA SER A 192 -11.08 6.82 18.11
C SER A 192 -10.96 7.95 19.14
N VAL A 193 -11.66 9.07 18.93
CA VAL A 193 -11.69 10.17 19.91
C VAL A 193 -12.17 9.65 21.28
N GLY A 194 -11.40 9.92 22.32
CA GLY A 194 -11.62 9.44 23.69
C GLY A 194 -10.91 8.12 24.03
N GLN A 195 -10.23 7.48 23.08
CA GLN A 195 -9.45 6.27 23.32
C GLN A 195 -8.18 6.56 24.13
N ASN A 196 -7.84 5.71 25.11
CA ASN A 196 -6.60 5.82 25.88
C ASN A 196 -5.50 4.98 25.23
N LEU A 197 -4.35 5.60 24.94
CA LEU A 197 -3.17 4.94 24.37
C LEU A 197 -2.00 4.98 25.35
N LYS A 198 -1.35 3.84 25.56
CA LYS A 198 -0.05 3.67 26.20
C LYS A 198 1.04 4.13 25.25
N ILE A 199 1.82 5.12 25.63
CA ILE A 199 2.91 5.65 24.82
C ILE A 199 4.22 5.49 25.58
N LYS A 200 5.22 4.86 24.94
CA LYS A 200 6.52 4.59 25.55
C LYS A 200 7.22 5.90 25.87
N GLU A 201 7.72 6.03 27.10
CA GLU A 201 8.47 7.23 27.51
C GLU A 201 9.90 7.16 26.96
N ILE A 202 10.28 8.11 26.10
CA ILE A 202 11.67 8.25 25.62
C ILE A 202 12.32 9.42 26.35
N SER A 203 13.27 9.12 27.23
CA SER A 203 14.14 10.12 27.85
C SER A 203 14.92 10.86 26.76
N SER A 204 14.57 12.12 26.55
CA SER A 204 15.17 12.98 25.53
C SER A 204 16.60 13.35 25.91
N GLU A 205 17.59 12.76 25.25
CA GLU A 205 18.92 13.37 25.14
C GLU A 205 19.08 13.97 23.74
N ASN A 206 19.10 15.30 23.72
CA ASN A 206 19.26 16.15 22.54
C ASN A 206 20.62 15.97 21.88
N THR A 207 20.63 15.83 20.55
CA THR A 207 21.76 16.33 19.74
C THR A 207 21.22 17.19 18.60
N ALA A 208 21.06 18.49 18.86
CA ALA A 208 20.58 19.46 17.89
C ALA A 208 21.69 19.81 16.88
N LEU A 209 21.66 19.19 15.70
CA LEU A 209 22.38 19.66 14.52
C LEU A 209 21.65 20.91 13.97
N GLN A 210 22.38 22.00 13.79
CA GLN A 210 21.87 23.27 13.26
C GLN A 210 21.51 23.12 11.77
N VAL A 211 20.25 22.82 11.47
CA VAL A 211 19.70 22.78 10.10
C VAL A 211 19.37 24.21 9.65
N LYS A 212 19.88 24.61 8.49
CA LYS A 212 19.55 25.91 7.89
C LYS A 212 18.22 25.76 7.15
N ASN A 213 17.20 26.51 7.54
CA ASN A 213 15.88 26.41 6.94
C ASN A 213 15.68 27.45 5.83
N THR A 214 15.09 27.05 4.71
CA THR A 214 14.63 27.93 3.63
C THR A 214 13.10 27.97 3.62
N THR A 215 12.47 29.07 3.20
CA THR A 215 10.99 29.13 3.07
C THR A 215 10.57 29.05 1.60
N HIS A 216 9.71 28.09 1.27
CA HIS A 216 9.04 27.95 -0.02
C HIS A 216 7.60 28.46 0.08
N THR A 217 7.08 29.14 -0.95
CA THR A 217 5.66 29.54 -1.02
C THR A 217 4.98 28.74 -2.12
N VAL A 218 3.99 27.93 -1.75
CA VAL A 218 3.27 27.03 -2.64
C VAL A 218 2.59 27.81 -3.77
N SER A 219 2.84 27.38 -4.99
CA SER A 219 2.28 27.91 -6.24
C SER A 219 1.31 26.92 -6.87
N SER A 220 0.54 27.38 -7.86
CA SER A 220 -0.36 26.49 -8.61
C SER A 220 0.43 25.36 -9.29
N GLY A 221 0.04 24.11 -9.05
CA GLY A 221 0.72 22.92 -9.58
C GLY A 221 1.85 22.38 -8.68
N ASP A 222 2.15 23.03 -7.56
CA ASP A 222 3.08 22.47 -6.59
C ASP A 222 2.47 21.26 -5.87
N THR A 223 3.30 20.24 -5.72
CA THR A 223 3.03 19.06 -4.89
C THR A 223 4.18 18.93 -3.91
N LEU A 224 3.96 18.30 -2.74
CA LEU A 224 5.08 18.03 -1.85
C LEU A 224 6.19 17.24 -2.56
N TRP A 225 5.84 16.42 -3.55
CA TRP A 225 6.80 15.71 -4.39
C TRP A 225 7.69 16.64 -5.22
N ASN A 226 7.13 17.53 -6.05
CA ASN A 226 7.98 18.40 -6.88
C ASN A 226 8.78 19.41 -6.02
N ILE A 227 8.23 19.83 -4.87
CA ILE A 227 8.95 20.62 -3.86
C ILE A 227 10.10 19.81 -3.25
N SER A 228 9.87 18.56 -2.87
CA SER A 228 10.90 17.68 -2.28
C SER A 228 12.08 17.50 -3.24
N GLN A 229 11.78 17.26 -4.52
CA GLN A 229 12.79 17.20 -5.58
C GLN A 229 13.54 18.53 -5.71
N LYS A 230 12.82 19.65 -5.76
CA LYS A 230 13.42 20.99 -5.89
C LYS A 230 14.43 21.31 -4.79
N TYR A 231 14.16 20.87 -3.56
CA TYR A 231 14.95 21.24 -2.38
C TYR A 231 15.85 20.13 -1.82
N LYS A 232 15.97 18.97 -2.50
CA LYS A 232 16.82 17.84 -2.08
C LYS A 232 16.50 17.32 -0.67
N VAL A 233 15.21 17.18 -0.39
CA VAL A 233 14.73 16.62 0.88
C VAL A 233 13.64 15.62 0.61
N THR A 234 13.39 14.69 1.52
CA THR A 234 12.23 13.81 1.41
C THR A 234 10.96 14.59 1.72
N MET A 235 9.84 14.10 1.18
CA MET A 235 8.52 14.63 1.50
C MET A 235 8.27 14.59 3.01
N ASP A 236 8.70 13.51 3.69
CA ASP A 236 8.54 13.35 5.13
C ASP A 236 9.35 14.36 5.93
N LYS A 237 10.56 14.71 5.48
CA LYS A 237 11.34 15.80 6.09
C LYS A 237 10.63 17.14 5.95
N ILE A 238 10.02 17.43 4.80
CA ILE A 238 9.21 18.66 4.62
C ILE A 238 7.98 18.63 5.53
N LYS A 239 7.25 17.51 5.57
CA LYS A 239 6.02 17.37 6.38
C LYS A 239 6.32 17.53 7.86
N THR A 240 7.33 16.82 8.34
CA THR A 240 7.76 16.87 9.74
C THR A 240 8.23 18.28 10.11
N GLN A 241 9.05 18.92 9.27
CA GLN A 241 9.53 20.28 9.53
C GLN A 241 8.41 21.34 9.56
N ASN A 242 7.30 21.07 8.85
CA ASN A 242 6.17 21.98 8.74
C ASN A 242 4.94 21.56 9.56
N ASN A 243 5.06 20.49 10.35
CA ASN A 243 3.94 19.85 11.04
C ASN A 243 2.75 19.59 10.11
N LEU A 244 3.02 19.25 8.84
CA LEU A 244 1.97 18.92 7.89
C LEU A 244 1.44 17.54 8.25
N THR A 245 0.15 17.48 8.54
CA THR A 245 -0.56 16.23 8.83
C THR A 245 -1.14 15.60 7.58
N THR A 246 -1.03 16.30 6.44
CA THR A 246 -1.52 15.91 5.13
C THR A 246 -0.58 16.42 4.05
N ASP A 247 -0.67 15.86 2.85
CA ASP A 247 0.09 16.36 1.70
C ASP A 247 -0.64 17.47 0.93
N TYR A 248 -1.80 17.90 1.43
CA TYR A 248 -2.55 19.02 0.86
C TYR A 248 -1.77 20.33 1.06
N LEU A 249 -1.48 20.98 -0.06
CA LEU A 249 -0.83 22.28 -0.09
C LEU A 249 -1.80 23.33 -0.58
N SER A 250 -2.00 24.38 0.20
CA SER A 250 -2.79 25.53 -0.23
C SER A 250 -1.91 26.49 -1.02
N ILE A 251 -2.40 27.00 -2.16
CA ILE A 251 -1.67 28.05 -2.89
C ILE A 251 -1.43 29.24 -1.95
N GLY A 252 -0.18 29.70 -1.88
CA GLY A 252 0.28 30.74 -0.95
C GLY A 252 0.75 30.21 0.41
N GLN A 253 0.59 28.92 0.72
CA GLN A 253 1.11 28.31 1.95
C GLN A 253 2.63 28.40 1.98
N LYS A 254 3.18 28.79 3.14
CA LYS A 254 4.63 28.85 3.34
C LYS A 254 5.12 27.56 4.01
N LEU A 255 6.07 26.89 3.38
CA LEU A 255 6.73 25.70 3.88
C LEU A 255 8.18 26.03 4.27
N ILE A 256 8.56 25.70 5.49
CA ILE A 256 9.91 25.62 6.01
C ILE A 256 10.57 24.36 5.45
N ILE A 257 11.47 24.54 4.52
CA ILE A 257 12.23 23.46 3.92
C ILE A 257 13.57 23.32 4.65
N PRO A 258 13.83 22.18 5.30
CA PRO A 258 15.11 21.97 5.96
C PRO A 258 16.21 21.82 4.89
N SER A 259 17.22 22.69 4.84
CA SER A 259 18.39 22.44 3.99
C SER A 259 19.43 21.67 4.77
N THR A 260 19.75 20.47 4.30
CA THR A 260 21.00 19.80 4.66
C THR A 260 22.13 20.59 4.01
N SER A 261 22.98 21.23 4.82
CA SER A 261 24.18 21.88 4.29
C SER A 261 25.06 20.82 3.63
N GLU A 262 25.44 21.07 2.38
CA GLU A 262 26.42 20.28 1.66
C GLU A 262 27.69 20.11 2.49
N ASN A 263 28.10 18.85 2.63
CA ASN A 263 29.43 18.34 2.98
C ASN A 263 29.45 17.48 4.26
N SER A 264 28.79 16.32 4.19
CA SER A 264 29.25 15.16 4.92
C SER A 264 28.97 13.92 4.09
N LYS A 265 30.03 13.21 3.69
CA LYS A 265 29.96 11.81 3.27
C LYS A 265 29.33 11.04 4.43
N ILE A 266 28.02 10.80 4.36
CA ILE A 266 27.29 10.07 5.38
C ILE A 266 27.22 8.61 4.92
N SER A 267 27.79 7.78 5.78
CA SER A 267 27.64 6.34 5.86
C SER A 267 26.18 5.91 5.68
N THR A 268 26.03 4.86 4.88
CA THR A 268 24.84 4.04 4.67
C THR A 268 24.11 3.70 5.97
N GLU A 269 23.09 4.47 6.31
CA GLU A 269 21.91 3.97 7.03
C GLU A 269 20.68 4.33 6.20
N THR A 270 20.21 3.32 5.49
CA THR A 270 19.04 3.29 4.61
C THR A 270 17.76 3.10 5.43
N SER A 271 16.84 4.07 5.41
CA SER A 271 15.39 3.77 5.49
C SER A 271 14.48 4.93 5.03
N ASP A 272 14.89 5.71 4.02
CA ASP A 272 14.00 6.69 3.36
C ASP A 272 13.25 6.04 2.15
N ALA A 273 13.45 4.74 1.87
CA ALA A 273 12.84 4.03 0.74
C ALA A 273 11.46 3.44 1.09
N ILE A 274 10.52 3.55 0.16
CA ILE A 274 9.21 2.86 0.21
C ILE A 274 9.38 1.56 -0.57
N ASN A 275 9.46 0.43 0.11
CA ASN A 275 9.84 -0.84 -0.54
C ASN A 275 8.64 -1.72 -0.92
N GLU A 276 7.43 -1.37 -0.47
CA GLU A 276 6.26 -2.21 -0.63
C GLU A 276 5.11 -1.46 -1.28
N TRP A 277 4.36 -2.18 -2.12
CA TRP A 277 3.10 -1.67 -2.66
C TRP A 277 2.09 -1.54 -1.51
N PRO A 278 1.21 -0.53 -1.56
CA PRO A 278 0.22 -0.36 -0.51
C PRO A 278 -0.88 -1.42 -0.60
N ALA A 279 -1.69 -1.49 0.45
CA ALA A 279 -2.75 -2.50 0.59
C ALA A 279 -3.75 -2.49 -0.59
N ILE A 280 -4.10 -1.31 -1.11
CA ILE A 280 -4.99 -1.19 -2.26
C ILE A 280 -4.17 -0.78 -3.48
N THR A 281 -4.12 -1.67 -4.45
CA THR A 281 -3.55 -1.45 -5.77
C THR A 281 -4.56 -1.79 -6.85
N TYR A 282 -4.29 -1.36 -8.07
CA TYR A 282 -5.12 -1.63 -9.22
C TYR A 282 -4.26 -1.98 -10.44
N ILE A 283 -4.73 -2.94 -11.24
CA ILE A 283 -4.12 -3.24 -12.53
C ILE A 283 -4.96 -2.54 -13.59
N VAL A 284 -4.37 -1.56 -14.27
CA VAL A 284 -5.03 -0.76 -15.30
C VAL A 284 -5.54 -1.66 -16.42
N GLN A 285 -6.80 -1.49 -16.78
CA GLN A 285 -7.46 -2.16 -17.89
C GLN A 285 -7.47 -1.27 -19.14
N ALA A 286 -7.68 -1.90 -20.30
CA ALA A 286 -7.76 -1.17 -21.57
C ALA A 286 -8.91 -0.16 -21.56
N GLY A 287 -8.60 1.12 -21.80
CA GLY A 287 -9.57 2.22 -21.83
C GLY A 287 -9.76 2.91 -20.48
N ASP A 288 -9.06 2.48 -19.43
CA ASP A 288 -9.12 3.16 -18.16
C ASP A 288 -8.55 4.58 -18.21
N THR A 289 -9.11 5.41 -17.35
CA THR A 289 -8.57 6.74 -17.04
C THR A 289 -8.43 6.86 -15.53
N VAL A 290 -7.52 7.72 -15.07
CA VAL A 290 -7.37 8.00 -13.64
C VAL A 290 -8.70 8.47 -13.03
N SER A 291 -9.51 9.23 -13.80
CA SER A 291 -10.85 9.67 -13.39
C SER A 291 -11.85 8.50 -13.27
N GLY A 292 -11.81 7.54 -14.18
CA GLY A 292 -12.63 6.32 -14.11
C GLY A 292 -12.29 5.49 -12.88
N ILE A 293 -10.98 5.25 -12.66
CA ILE A 293 -10.47 4.50 -11.51
C ILE A 293 -10.82 5.21 -10.20
N SER A 294 -10.63 6.53 -10.14
CA SER A 294 -11.03 7.38 -9.00
C SER A 294 -12.48 7.16 -8.58
N ASN A 295 -13.42 7.10 -9.54
CA ASN A 295 -14.84 6.87 -9.24
C ASN A 295 -15.11 5.45 -8.69
N VAL A 296 -14.41 4.44 -9.19
CA VAL A 296 -14.57 3.04 -8.75
C VAL A 296 -14.12 2.87 -7.30
N PHE A 297 -12.97 3.46 -6.95
CA PHE A 297 -12.38 3.32 -5.63
C PHE A 297 -12.83 4.40 -4.64
N ASN A 298 -13.57 5.42 -5.11
CA ASN A 298 -13.93 6.61 -4.34
C ASN A 298 -12.69 7.28 -3.70
N VAL A 299 -11.62 7.40 -4.48
CA VAL A 299 -10.35 8.06 -4.11
C VAL A 299 -10.18 9.27 -5.03
N ALA A 300 -9.69 10.40 -4.53
CA ALA A 300 -9.51 11.59 -5.37
C ALA A 300 -8.49 11.35 -6.49
N VAL A 301 -8.78 11.84 -7.70
CA VAL A 301 -7.86 11.76 -8.86
C VAL A 301 -6.45 12.23 -8.51
N ASN A 302 -6.35 13.35 -7.78
CA ASN A 302 -5.06 13.90 -7.38
C ASN A 302 -4.28 12.98 -6.43
N ASP A 303 -4.97 12.21 -5.58
CA ASP A 303 -4.32 11.26 -4.68
C ASP A 303 -3.79 10.07 -5.48
N ILE A 304 -4.55 9.53 -6.44
CA ILE A 304 -4.07 8.45 -7.31
C ILE A 304 -2.84 8.90 -8.12
N LEU A 305 -2.89 10.09 -8.74
CA LEU A 305 -1.74 10.61 -9.47
C LEU A 305 -0.52 10.74 -8.56
N LYS A 306 -0.71 11.32 -7.38
CA LYS A 306 0.32 11.52 -6.36
C LYS A 306 0.96 10.21 -5.92
N TYR A 307 0.14 9.21 -5.56
CA TYR A 307 0.61 7.90 -5.09
C TYR A 307 1.48 7.19 -6.13
N ASN A 308 1.29 7.50 -7.41
CA ASN A 308 2.02 6.89 -8.51
C ASN A 308 3.09 7.82 -9.11
N TYR A 309 3.41 8.93 -8.45
CA TYR A 309 4.38 9.93 -8.91
C TYR A 309 4.06 10.50 -10.31
N MET A 310 2.76 10.51 -10.65
CA MET A 310 2.24 10.93 -11.94
C MET A 310 1.81 12.40 -11.95
N THR A 311 1.94 13.05 -13.10
CA THR A 311 1.32 14.35 -13.41
C THR A 311 -0.04 14.16 -14.07
N ALA A 312 -0.87 15.20 -14.08
CA ALA A 312 -2.25 15.12 -14.57
C ALA A 312 -2.38 14.80 -16.07
N ASP A 313 -1.31 15.04 -16.85
CA ASP A 313 -1.22 14.77 -18.27
C ASP A 313 -0.61 13.39 -18.59
N GLN A 314 -0.11 12.66 -17.58
CA GLN A 314 0.42 11.31 -17.80
C GLN A 314 -0.72 10.31 -18.02
N TRP A 315 -0.57 9.52 -19.09
CA TRP A 315 -1.50 8.45 -19.47
C TRP A 315 -1.18 7.15 -18.70
N LEU A 316 -2.18 6.30 -18.50
CA LEU A 316 -2.03 4.97 -17.91
C LEU A 316 -2.06 3.89 -18.98
N ASP A 317 -1.07 3.00 -19.01
CA ASP A 317 -1.03 1.89 -19.95
C ASP A 317 -1.72 0.66 -19.37
N ALA A 318 -2.42 -0.10 -20.21
CA ALA A 318 -3.10 -1.30 -19.77
C ALA A 318 -2.07 -2.34 -19.27
N GLY A 319 -2.31 -2.87 -18.07
CA GLY A 319 -1.40 -3.75 -17.36
C GLY A 319 -0.55 -3.06 -16.29
N ASP A 320 -0.51 -1.71 -16.27
CA ASP A 320 0.18 -0.98 -15.22
C ASP A 320 -0.39 -1.34 -13.85
N LYS A 321 0.49 -1.71 -12.92
CA LYS A 321 0.11 -1.79 -11.51
C LYS A 321 0.26 -0.40 -10.90
N ILE A 322 -0.83 0.13 -10.37
CA ILE A 322 -0.86 1.42 -9.71
C ILE A 322 -1.34 1.31 -8.27
N ALA A 323 -0.89 2.26 -7.47
CA ALA A 323 -1.19 2.42 -6.07
C ALA A 323 -2.47 3.27 -5.87
N ILE A 324 -3.38 2.81 -5.01
CA ILE A 324 -4.69 3.45 -4.80
C ILE A 324 -4.85 4.00 -3.39
N SER A 325 -4.24 3.37 -2.38
CA SER A 325 -4.40 3.78 -0.97
C SER A 325 -3.19 4.46 -0.35
N ASP A 326 -2.00 4.35 -0.94
CA ASP A 326 -0.78 5.04 -0.51
C ASP A 326 0.24 5.04 -1.66
N TYR A 327 1.47 5.50 -1.43
CA TYR A 327 2.53 5.58 -2.42
C TYR A 327 2.99 4.23 -2.98
N ALA A 328 3.24 4.22 -4.29
CA ALA A 328 3.96 3.14 -4.96
C ALA A 328 5.40 3.05 -4.44
N PRO A 329 6.02 1.85 -4.48
CA PRO A 329 7.41 1.67 -4.07
C PRO A 329 8.35 2.63 -4.79
N ARG A 330 9.30 3.18 -4.03
CA ARG A 330 10.36 4.02 -4.56
C ARG A 330 11.61 3.99 -3.69
N GLU A 331 12.75 3.79 -4.35
CA GLU A 331 14.07 4.14 -3.81
C GLU A 331 14.37 5.61 -4.14
N TYR A 332 15.03 6.33 -3.23
CA TYR A 332 15.41 7.74 -3.43
C TYR A 332 16.92 7.83 -3.63
N THR A 333 17.40 7.34 -4.76
CA THR A 333 18.85 7.21 -5.02
C THR A 333 19.46 8.51 -5.57
N VAL A 334 18.66 9.38 -6.19
CA VAL A 334 19.10 10.65 -6.76
C VAL A 334 18.14 11.79 -6.47
N PHE A 335 18.67 13.03 -6.45
CA PHE A 335 17.87 14.23 -6.20
C PHE A 335 18.16 15.34 -7.20
N ALA A 336 17.13 16.09 -7.59
CA ALA A 336 17.30 17.22 -8.48
C ALA A 336 18.21 18.30 -7.85
N ASN A 337 18.91 19.03 -8.73
CA ASN A 337 19.88 20.07 -8.46
C ASN A 337 21.11 19.61 -7.68
N GLU A 338 21.33 18.29 -7.51
CA GLU A 338 22.45 17.75 -6.75
C GLU A 338 23.78 18.24 -7.28
N PHE A 339 23.96 18.16 -8.60
CA PHE A 339 25.15 18.58 -9.30
C PHE A 339 24.84 19.69 -10.29
N SER A 340 25.70 20.71 -10.33
CA SER A 340 25.59 21.81 -11.31
C SER A 340 26.07 21.43 -12.72
N ARG A 341 26.69 20.24 -12.87
CA ARG A 341 27.21 19.73 -14.13
C ARG A 341 27.17 18.21 -14.17
N ILE A 342 27.18 17.67 -15.39
CA ILE A 342 27.36 16.24 -15.64
C ILE A 342 28.70 15.76 -15.07
N GLN A 343 28.69 14.63 -14.37
CA GLN A 343 29.89 13.94 -13.88
C GLN A 343 30.22 12.75 -14.80
N ASN A 344 31.46 12.24 -14.69
CA ASN A 344 31.89 11.03 -15.40
C ASN A 344 31.44 9.72 -14.73
N THR A 345 30.74 9.82 -13.60
CA THR A 345 30.08 8.71 -12.91
C THR A 345 28.66 9.13 -12.54
N GLY A 346 27.75 8.16 -12.42
CA GLY A 346 26.39 8.38 -11.96
C GLY A 346 25.98 7.39 -10.86
N GLU A 347 24.87 7.69 -10.20
CA GLU A 347 24.27 6.81 -9.21
C GLU A 347 23.46 5.70 -9.90
N LEU A 348 23.39 4.54 -9.23
CA LEU A 348 22.64 3.39 -9.71
C LEU A 348 21.16 3.59 -9.39
N VAL A 349 20.33 3.72 -10.43
CA VAL A 349 18.89 3.93 -10.32
C VAL A 349 18.17 2.71 -10.88
N ASP A 350 17.27 2.11 -10.11
CA ASP A 350 16.37 1.07 -10.58
C ASP A 350 15.28 1.65 -11.50
N TRP A 351 15.11 1.08 -12.68
CA TRP A 351 14.13 1.55 -13.67
C TRP A 351 12.69 1.52 -13.13
N TYR A 352 12.30 0.44 -12.47
CA TYR A 352 10.93 0.21 -12.03
C TYR A 352 10.60 0.88 -10.70
N LEU A 353 11.58 1.01 -9.79
CA LEU A 353 11.36 1.66 -8.49
C LEU A 353 11.51 3.18 -8.55
N GLU A 354 12.32 3.71 -9.48
CA GLU A 354 12.61 5.15 -9.47
C GLU A 354 12.74 5.74 -10.87
N GLY A 355 13.50 5.10 -11.76
CA GLY A 355 13.89 5.62 -13.06
C GLY A 355 12.73 6.07 -13.95
N GLN A 356 11.67 5.26 -14.04
CA GLN A 356 10.48 5.57 -14.83
C GLN A 356 9.72 6.82 -14.34
N TYR A 357 9.89 7.20 -13.06
CA TYR A 357 9.30 8.41 -12.48
C TYR A 357 10.18 9.65 -12.70
N LEU A 358 11.50 9.44 -12.84
CA LEU A 358 12.50 10.49 -13.05
C LEU A 358 12.65 10.88 -14.53
N ILE A 359 12.56 9.91 -15.45
CA ILE A 359 12.74 10.09 -16.89
C ILE A 359 11.39 9.95 -17.58
N LYS A 360 10.75 11.09 -17.87
CA LYS A 360 9.41 11.15 -18.42
C LYS A 360 9.44 11.31 -19.93
N ARG A 361 8.33 10.91 -20.57
CA ARG A 361 8.12 11.15 -21.99
C ARG A 361 8.33 12.63 -22.30
N TRP A 362 9.03 12.90 -23.39
CA TRP A 362 9.44 14.20 -23.90
C TRP A 362 10.55 14.92 -23.14
N ASP A 363 11.07 14.34 -22.06
CA ASP A 363 12.25 14.88 -21.40
C ASP A 363 13.43 14.93 -22.37
N THR A 364 14.18 16.02 -22.29
CA THR A 364 15.43 16.19 -23.02
C THR A 364 16.59 15.90 -22.07
N LEU A 365 17.36 14.86 -22.38
CA LEU A 365 18.40 14.31 -21.53
C LEU A 365 19.78 14.60 -22.13
N LYS A 366 20.69 15.10 -21.30
CA LYS A 366 22.10 15.23 -21.68
C LYS A 366 22.83 13.94 -21.32
N ILE A 367 23.44 13.30 -22.30
CA ILE A 367 24.17 12.04 -22.14
C ILE A 367 25.67 12.32 -22.21
N LEU A 368 26.46 11.68 -21.35
CA LEU A 368 27.91 11.61 -21.41
C LEU A 368 28.35 10.18 -21.64
N ASP A 369 29.14 9.93 -22.68
CA ASP A 369 29.87 8.67 -22.82
C ASP A 369 31.03 8.62 -21.83
N VAL A 370 31.04 7.61 -20.95
CA VAL A 370 31.98 7.52 -19.82
C VAL A 370 33.42 7.37 -20.28
N GLU A 371 33.64 6.71 -21.42
CA GLU A 371 34.98 6.40 -21.91
C GLU A 371 35.62 7.58 -22.65
N THR A 372 34.88 8.26 -23.51
CA THR A 372 35.41 9.34 -24.36
C THR A 372 35.16 10.73 -23.80
N GLY A 373 34.23 10.87 -22.84
CA GLY A 373 33.78 12.16 -22.33
C GLY A 373 32.95 12.98 -23.32
N LYS A 374 32.58 12.41 -24.47
CA LYS A 374 31.71 13.09 -25.44
C LYS A 374 30.30 13.19 -24.88
N THR A 375 29.64 14.33 -25.15
CA THR A 375 28.25 14.54 -24.75
C THR A 375 27.35 14.79 -25.93
N PHE A 376 26.16 14.21 -25.89
CA PHE A 376 25.09 14.43 -26.86
C PHE A 376 23.76 14.53 -26.14
N THR A 377 22.74 15.05 -26.83
CA THR A 377 21.41 15.25 -26.25
C THR A 377 20.41 14.32 -26.93
N VAL A 378 19.58 13.68 -26.13
CA VAL A 378 18.49 12.83 -26.60
C VAL A 378 17.15 13.28 -26.03
N ARG A 379 16.05 12.93 -26.68
CA ARG A 379 14.70 13.13 -26.19
C ARG A 379 14.05 11.77 -25.92
N MET A 380 13.43 11.64 -24.76
CA MET A 380 12.65 10.46 -24.38
C MET A 380 11.35 10.39 -25.20
N MET A 381 11.17 9.32 -25.97
CA MET A 381 9.94 9.04 -26.71
C MET A 381 8.88 8.37 -25.84
N GLY A 382 9.31 7.53 -24.91
CA GLY A 382 8.46 6.65 -24.11
C GLY A 382 9.22 5.38 -23.79
N GLY A 383 8.52 4.42 -23.19
CA GLY A 383 9.09 3.11 -22.91
C GLY A 383 8.56 2.54 -21.62
N TYR A 384 8.30 1.24 -21.64
CA TYR A 384 7.74 0.49 -20.52
C TYR A 384 8.84 -0.27 -19.77
N ASN A 385 9.71 -0.96 -20.51
CA ASN A 385 10.78 -1.77 -19.94
C ASN A 385 12.11 -1.01 -19.75
N HIS A 386 12.29 0.09 -20.46
CA HIS A 386 13.45 0.98 -20.44
C HIS A 386 13.08 2.28 -21.17
N SER A 387 14.04 3.19 -21.36
CA SER A 387 13.83 4.45 -22.09
C SER A 387 14.15 4.33 -23.58
N ASP A 388 13.16 4.56 -24.44
CA ASP A 388 13.35 4.72 -25.89
C ASP A 388 13.65 6.19 -26.20
N VAL A 389 14.81 6.46 -26.80
CA VAL A 389 15.29 7.85 -26.99
C VAL A 389 15.74 8.13 -28.42
N GLU A 390 15.60 9.39 -28.85
CA GLU A 390 16.10 9.87 -30.14
C GLU A 390 17.09 11.03 -29.95
N PRO A 391 18.18 11.13 -30.75
CA PRO A 391 19.00 12.32 -30.75
C PRO A 391 18.17 13.54 -31.15
N VAL A 392 18.39 14.66 -30.45
CA VAL A 392 17.58 15.88 -30.66
C VAL A 392 17.94 16.57 -31.97
N THR A 393 19.23 16.59 -32.32
CA THR A 393 19.73 17.29 -33.50
C THR A 393 20.62 16.39 -34.38
N SER A 394 20.83 16.79 -35.63
CA SER A 394 21.80 16.13 -36.52
C SER A 394 23.23 16.17 -35.97
N LYS A 395 23.57 17.18 -35.17
CA LYS A 395 24.86 17.27 -34.48
C LYS A 395 25.00 16.20 -33.40
N ASP A 396 23.94 15.94 -32.64
CA ASP A 396 23.93 14.85 -31.64
C ASP A 396 24.13 13.50 -32.34
N THR A 397 23.46 13.28 -33.47
CA THR A 397 23.64 12.08 -34.30
C THR A 397 25.07 11.94 -34.84
N GLN A 398 25.72 13.03 -35.23
CA GLN A 398 27.12 13.00 -35.65
C GLN A 398 28.04 12.55 -34.51
N ILE A 399 27.83 13.07 -33.29
CA ILE A 399 28.59 12.62 -32.11
C ILE A 399 28.35 11.14 -31.85
N MET A 400 27.10 10.68 -31.96
CA MET A 400 26.76 9.26 -31.83
C MET A 400 27.46 8.40 -32.90
N LYS A 401 27.54 8.86 -34.15
CA LYS A 401 28.29 8.17 -35.22
C LYS A 401 29.81 8.12 -34.96
N GLU A 402 30.35 9.07 -34.22
CA GLU A 402 31.76 9.01 -33.78
C GLU A 402 31.97 7.98 -32.66
N LEU A 403 30.96 7.75 -31.81
CA LEU A 403 30.97 6.73 -30.74
C LEU A 403 30.64 5.33 -31.26
N PHE A 404 29.80 5.27 -32.30
CA PHE A 404 29.36 4.08 -33.00
C PHE A 404 29.61 4.25 -34.51
N PRO A 405 30.86 4.08 -34.98
CA PRO A 405 31.19 4.21 -36.40
C PRO A 405 30.35 3.29 -37.29
N THR A 406 29.99 2.14 -36.74
CA THR A 406 28.94 1.25 -37.25
C THR A 406 27.89 1.10 -36.17
N TRP A 407 26.62 1.30 -36.51
CA TRP A 407 25.51 1.04 -35.60
C TRP A 407 25.51 -0.42 -35.16
N GLN A 408 25.37 -0.63 -33.86
CA GLN A 408 25.49 -1.95 -33.24
C GLN A 408 24.72 -2.00 -31.92
N TRP A 409 24.23 -3.19 -31.57
CA TRP A 409 23.52 -3.41 -30.31
C TRP A 409 24.43 -3.35 -29.09
N SER A 410 25.73 -3.64 -29.25
CA SER A 410 26.69 -3.59 -28.14
C SER A 410 26.67 -2.20 -27.51
N PRO A 411 26.30 -2.09 -26.22
CA PRO A 411 26.09 -0.81 -25.60
C PRO A 411 27.39 -0.15 -25.15
N ARG A 412 27.27 1.13 -24.79
CA ARG A 412 28.32 1.91 -24.13
C ARG A 412 27.84 2.38 -22.76
N ALA A 413 28.77 2.45 -21.80
CA ALA A 413 28.53 3.01 -20.49
C ALA A 413 28.35 4.54 -20.60
N VAL A 414 27.22 5.05 -20.12
CA VAL A 414 26.90 6.47 -20.19
C VAL A 414 26.38 7.00 -18.85
N VAL A 415 26.50 8.31 -18.64
CA VAL A 415 25.83 9.03 -17.54
C VAL A 415 24.74 9.92 -18.14
N ILE A 416 23.53 9.80 -17.60
CA ILE A 416 22.43 10.72 -17.90
C ILE A 416 22.53 11.88 -16.92
N HIS A 417 22.51 13.10 -17.44
CA HIS A 417 22.34 14.31 -16.64
C HIS A 417 21.00 14.96 -16.92
N LYS A 418 20.19 15.04 -15.86
CA LYS A 418 18.84 15.61 -15.90
C LYS A 418 18.57 16.35 -14.61
N ASP A 419 18.18 17.62 -14.72
CA ASP A 419 17.82 18.46 -13.56
C ASP A 419 18.84 18.38 -12.42
N GLY A 420 20.13 18.30 -12.71
CA GLY A 420 21.20 18.17 -11.71
C GLY A 420 21.45 16.77 -11.14
N MET A 421 20.68 15.75 -11.52
CA MET A 421 20.96 14.34 -11.21
C MET A 421 22.01 13.79 -12.18
N ASN A 422 22.85 12.86 -11.71
CA ASN A 422 23.72 12.05 -12.56
C ASN A 422 23.37 10.58 -12.35
N ILE A 423 22.82 9.96 -13.39
CA ILE A 423 22.29 8.60 -13.34
C ILE A 423 23.17 7.70 -14.20
N ALA A 424 23.70 6.62 -13.62
CA ALA A 424 24.45 5.61 -14.35
C ALA A 424 23.51 4.84 -15.28
N ALA A 425 23.91 4.72 -16.54
CA ALA A 425 23.08 4.12 -17.57
C ALA A 425 23.92 3.40 -18.63
N SER A 426 23.22 2.70 -19.52
CA SER A 426 23.78 2.05 -20.68
C SER A 426 23.05 2.49 -21.94
N PHE A 427 23.78 2.74 -23.02
CA PHE A 427 23.23 3.24 -24.27
C PHE A 427 23.58 2.30 -25.43
N SER A 428 22.55 1.70 -26.06
CA SER A 428 22.73 0.88 -27.26
C SER A 428 22.90 1.74 -28.50
N GLY A 429 23.85 1.40 -29.36
CA GLY A 429 24.13 2.14 -30.60
C GLY A 429 23.26 1.74 -31.80
N MET A 430 22.27 0.88 -31.65
CA MET A 430 21.45 0.41 -32.78
C MET A 430 20.11 1.16 -32.86
N PRO A 431 19.90 2.02 -33.88
CA PRO A 431 18.61 2.62 -34.09
C PRO A 431 17.61 1.58 -34.62
N HIS A 432 16.38 1.60 -34.11
CA HIS A 432 15.33 0.69 -34.54
C HIS A 432 13.92 1.27 -34.29
N GLY A 433 12.89 0.57 -34.76
CA GLY A 433 11.50 0.98 -34.57
C GLY A 433 11.14 2.31 -35.23
N ALA A 434 10.16 2.99 -34.63
CA ALA A 434 9.61 4.25 -35.16
C ALA A 434 10.49 5.46 -34.82
N SER A 435 10.28 6.56 -35.55
CA SER A 435 10.92 7.86 -35.34
C SER A 435 9.90 8.94 -35.07
N THR A 436 10.23 9.90 -34.21
CA THR A 436 9.42 11.10 -33.96
C THR A 436 10.15 12.40 -34.31
N ILE A 437 11.48 12.34 -34.46
CA ILE A 437 12.30 13.49 -34.86
C ILE A 437 12.91 13.21 -36.24
N TYR A 438 12.37 13.82 -37.29
CA TYR A 438 12.84 13.58 -38.67
C TYR A 438 14.01 14.48 -39.11
N SER A 439 14.39 15.46 -38.29
CA SER A 439 15.45 16.44 -38.58
C SER A 439 16.80 16.09 -37.96
N ASN A 440 16.94 14.90 -37.36
CA ASN A 440 18.15 14.48 -36.63
C ASN A 440 19.09 13.58 -37.46
N ASP A 441 18.85 13.38 -38.76
CA ASP A 441 19.70 12.57 -39.66
C ASP A 441 19.89 11.09 -39.25
N VAL A 442 18.96 10.53 -38.48
CA VAL A 442 18.86 9.09 -38.20
C VAL A 442 17.39 8.66 -38.15
N SER A 443 17.12 7.42 -38.55
CA SER A 443 15.78 6.83 -38.47
C SER A 443 15.77 5.76 -37.39
N GLY A 444 14.85 5.88 -36.46
CA GLY A 444 14.63 4.96 -35.34
C GLY A 444 15.01 5.59 -34.00
N HIS A 445 14.64 4.92 -32.92
CA HIS A 445 15.06 5.23 -31.56
C HIS A 445 16.16 4.29 -31.09
N PHE A 446 16.74 4.64 -29.95
CA PHE A 446 17.82 3.92 -29.29
C PHE A 446 17.39 3.51 -27.89
N ASP A 447 17.91 2.38 -27.45
CA ASP A 447 17.72 1.82 -26.11
C ASP A 447 18.63 2.52 -25.09
N LEU A 448 18.03 3.17 -24.09
CA LEU A 448 18.71 3.74 -22.92
C LEU A 448 18.25 3.00 -21.64
N TYR A 449 19.17 2.25 -21.03
CA TYR A 449 18.88 1.33 -19.94
C TYR A 449 19.38 1.88 -18.61
N LEU A 450 18.58 1.69 -17.57
CA LEU A 450 18.94 1.84 -16.17
C LEU A 450 19.03 0.46 -15.49
N GLN A 451 19.31 0.42 -14.18
CA GLN A 451 19.33 -0.85 -13.46
C GLN A 451 17.98 -1.56 -13.58
N ASN A 452 18.01 -2.87 -13.76
CA ASN A 452 16.84 -3.73 -13.91
C ASN A 452 15.93 -3.41 -15.11
N SER A 453 16.33 -2.51 -16.01
CA SER A 453 15.70 -2.37 -17.33
C SER A 453 15.64 -3.69 -18.08
N LYS A 454 14.58 -3.88 -18.86
CA LYS A 454 14.37 -5.11 -19.66
C LYS A 454 14.36 -4.81 -21.16
N PRO A 455 14.74 -5.77 -22.00
CA PRO A 455 14.63 -5.62 -23.45
C PRO A 455 13.19 -5.65 -23.94
N HIS A 456 12.95 -5.10 -25.13
CA HIS A 456 11.65 -5.20 -25.82
C HIS A 456 11.27 -6.65 -26.14
N SER A 457 12.25 -7.45 -26.60
CA SER A 457 12.02 -8.84 -26.96
C SER A 457 12.32 -9.79 -25.81
N SER A 458 11.38 -10.70 -25.53
CA SER A 458 11.60 -11.84 -24.62
C SER A 458 12.66 -12.84 -25.13
N THR A 459 13.08 -12.72 -26.40
CA THR A 459 14.12 -13.55 -27.01
C THR A 459 15.49 -12.87 -27.04
N ALA A 460 15.63 -11.67 -26.48
CA ALA A 460 16.93 -11.03 -26.34
C ALA A 460 17.90 -11.93 -25.57
N SER A 461 19.14 -12.01 -26.03
CA SER A 461 20.11 -12.95 -25.45
C SER A 461 20.56 -12.50 -24.06
N SER A 462 20.90 -13.46 -23.20
CA SER A 462 21.47 -13.20 -21.88
C SER A 462 22.73 -12.33 -21.96
N GLU A 463 23.53 -12.51 -23.00
CA GLU A 463 24.77 -11.74 -23.21
C GLU A 463 24.47 -10.27 -23.49
N TYR A 464 23.44 -9.97 -24.31
CA TYR A 464 23.02 -8.58 -24.55
C TYR A 464 22.54 -7.89 -23.28
N VAL A 465 21.71 -8.57 -22.49
CA VAL A 465 21.23 -8.05 -21.19
C VAL A 465 22.39 -7.82 -20.23
N GLN A 466 23.34 -8.76 -20.19
CA GLN A 466 24.53 -8.65 -19.35
C GLN A 466 25.43 -7.48 -19.76
N GLN A 467 25.63 -7.23 -21.06
CA GLN A 467 26.41 -6.09 -21.54
C GLN A 467 25.83 -4.74 -21.08
N HIS A 468 24.50 -4.61 -21.04
CA HIS A 468 23.84 -3.42 -20.49
C HIS A 468 24.11 -3.28 -19.00
N TYR A 469 23.96 -4.35 -18.23
CA TYR A 469 24.26 -4.36 -16.80
C TYR A 469 25.72 -3.97 -16.50
N ASP A 470 26.67 -4.56 -17.22
CA ASP A 470 28.10 -4.27 -17.07
C ASP A 470 28.41 -2.81 -17.43
N SER A 471 27.75 -2.28 -18.46
CA SER A 471 27.88 -0.87 -18.87
C SER A 471 27.33 0.10 -17.82
N ILE A 472 26.18 -0.22 -17.21
CA ILE A 472 25.61 0.55 -16.10
C ILE A 472 26.56 0.54 -14.91
N LEU A 473 27.08 -0.63 -14.52
CA LEU A 473 28.05 -0.72 -13.42
C LEU A 473 29.31 0.09 -13.70
N LYS A 474 29.86 0.01 -14.91
CA LYS A 474 31.00 0.83 -15.33
C LYS A 474 30.69 2.33 -15.22
N ALA A 475 29.46 2.75 -15.52
CA ALA A 475 29.03 4.14 -15.38
C ALA A 475 28.91 4.59 -13.91
N THR A 476 28.92 3.68 -12.94
CA THR A 476 29.05 4.03 -11.50
C THR A 476 30.50 4.27 -11.07
N GLY A 477 31.47 4.04 -11.96
CA GLY A 477 32.90 4.09 -11.65
C GLY A 477 33.45 2.80 -11.01
N LYS A 478 32.71 1.69 -11.10
CA LYS A 478 33.09 0.36 -10.60
C LYS A 478 33.65 -0.52 -11.70
#